data_AF-A0AAE0CS32-F1
#
_entry.id   AF-A0AAE0CS32-F1
#
_cell.length_a   1.000
_cell.length_b   1.000
_cell.length_c   1.000
_cell.angle_alpha   90.00
_cell.angle_beta   90.00
_cell.angle_gamma   90.00
#
_symmetry.space_group_name_H-M   'P 1'
#
loop_
_entity.id
_entity.type
_entity.pdbx_description
1 polymer ?
#
loop_
_entity_poly.entity_id
_entity_poly.type
_entity_poly.pdbx_seq_one_letter_code
_entity_poly.pdbx_strand_id
1 'polypeptide(L)'
;MRFLYGELKKAKEEIREGLKNVESNYRPIFDIIDEKSKGRLDSPLHMAAYVVNPNYFFNGPTSSIYTSEVSSGFCSFTEILYPDDLDIQNLFVNIEFGKYFNKEGSFGRPLALKVCEKNDEFYNLVTWWTNYGSETPNLQTIAKRILLS
;
A
#
# COMPACT_ATOMS: atom_id res chain seq x y z
N MET A 1 -7.30 -8.10 6.03
CA MET A 1 -7.30 -7.60 4.62
C MET A 1 -5.96 -7.00 4.16
N ARG A 2 -5.07 -6.60 5.07
CA ARG A 2 -3.82 -5.85 4.81
C ARG A 2 -2.78 -6.39 3.81
N PHE A 3 -2.89 -7.64 3.38
CA PHE A 3 -1.96 -8.25 2.42
C PHE A 3 -2.59 -8.54 1.05
N LEU A 4 -3.92 -8.43 0.94
CA LEU A 4 -4.68 -9.02 -0.16
C LEU A 4 -4.28 -8.48 -1.54
N TYR A 5 -4.21 -7.15 -1.69
CA TYR A 5 -3.83 -6.52 -2.96
C TYR A 5 -2.34 -6.78 -3.30
N GLY A 6 -1.47 -6.79 -2.30
CA GLY A 6 -0.05 -7.10 -2.46
C GLY A 6 0.18 -8.54 -2.93
N GLU A 7 -0.49 -9.51 -2.31
CA GLU A 7 -0.45 -10.91 -2.73
C GLU A 7 -1.06 -11.12 -4.12
N LEU A 8 -2.11 -10.37 -4.48
CA LEU A 8 -2.67 -10.41 -5.82
C LEU A 8 -1.66 -9.91 -6.87
N LYS A 9 -0.95 -8.80 -6.61
CA LYS A 9 0.12 -8.32 -7.49
C LYS A 9 1.25 -9.34 -7.60
N LYS A 10 1.66 -9.94 -6.48
CA LYS A 10 2.68 -10.98 -6.46
C LYS A 10 2.27 -12.20 -7.28
N ALA A 11 1.04 -12.68 -7.13
CA ALA A 11 0.51 -13.80 -7.91
C ALA A 11 0.48 -13.49 -9.41
N LYS A 12 0.10 -12.27 -9.80
CA LYS A 12 0.18 -11.84 -11.22
C LYS A 12 1.62 -11.88 -11.73
N GLU A 13 2.60 -11.43 -10.94
CA GLU A 13 4.01 -11.49 -11.32
C GLU A 13 4.51 -12.94 -11.47
N GLU A 14 4.19 -13.81 -10.51
CA GLU A 14 4.56 -15.24 -10.56
C GLU A 14 3.94 -15.95 -11.78
N ILE A 15 2.70 -15.62 -12.15
CA ILE A 15 2.06 -16.13 -13.39
C ILE A 15 2.81 -15.65 -14.63
N ARG A 16 3.16 -14.35 -14.68
CA ARG A 16 3.92 -13.79 -15.80
C ARG A 16 5.27 -14.49 -15.96
N GLU A 17 6.01 -14.66 -14.87
CA GLU A 17 7.30 -15.33 -14.84
C GLU A 17 7.19 -16.81 -15.25
N GLY A 18 6.21 -17.53 -14.69
CA GLY A 18 5.94 -18.93 -15.00
C GLY A 18 5.57 -19.16 -16.48
N LEU A 19 4.96 -18.15 -17.12
CA LEU A 19 4.64 -18.14 -18.55
C LEU A 19 5.72 -17.45 -19.41
N LYS A 20 6.95 -17.37 -18.88
CA LYS A 20 8.16 -16.90 -19.56
C LYS A 20 8.06 -15.47 -20.09
N ASN A 21 7.26 -14.62 -19.44
CA ASN A 21 7.01 -13.25 -19.85
C ASN A 21 6.41 -13.12 -21.27
N VAL A 22 5.80 -14.18 -21.80
CA VAL A 22 5.13 -14.13 -23.11
C VAL A 22 3.71 -13.61 -22.91
N GLU A 23 3.46 -12.36 -23.32
CA GLU A 23 2.20 -11.65 -23.06
C GLU A 23 0.95 -12.41 -23.52
N SER A 24 0.99 -13.01 -24.71
CA SER A 24 -0.13 -13.81 -25.23
C SER A 24 -0.53 -14.97 -24.32
N ASN A 25 0.38 -15.44 -23.46
CA ASN A 25 0.14 -16.58 -22.58
C ASN A 25 -0.53 -16.17 -21.26
N TYR A 26 -0.15 -15.01 -20.70
CA TYR A 26 -0.68 -14.58 -19.39
C TYR A 26 -1.76 -13.50 -19.50
N ARG A 27 -1.87 -12.78 -20.62
CA ARG A 27 -2.85 -11.70 -20.78
C ARG A 27 -4.29 -12.18 -20.58
N PRO A 28 -4.75 -13.31 -21.16
CA PRO A 28 -6.11 -13.81 -20.92
C PRO A 28 -6.38 -14.14 -19.45
N ILE A 29 -5.35 -14.61 -18.73
CA ILE A 29 -5.44 -14.92 -17.29
C ILE A 29 -5.57 -13.61 -16.50
N PHE A 30 -4.79 -12.60 -16.85
CA PHE A 30 -4.87 -11.28 -16.21
C PHE A 30 -6.23 -10.63 -16.45
N ASP A 31 -6.79 -10.73 -17.65
CA ASP A 31 -8.12 -10.19 -17.95
C ASP A 31 -9.20 -10.83 -17.04
N ILE A 32 -9.14 -12.14 -16.82
CA ILE A 32 -10.04 -12.84 -15.88
C ILE A 32 -9.81 -12.36 -14.44
N ILE A 33 -8.55 -12.27 -14.01
CA ILE A 33 -8.21 -11.80 -12.66
C ILE A 33 -8.74 -10.38 -12.45
N ASP A 34 -8.53 -9.48 -13.42
CA ASP A 34 -8.93 -8.08 -13.36
C ASP A 34 -10.46 -7.93 -13.38
N GLU A 35 -11.16 -8.76 -14.15
CA GLU A 35 -12.64 -8.80 -14.12
C GLU A 35 -13.16 -9.26 -12.75
N LYS A 36 -12.54 -10.28 -12.14
CA LYS A 36 -13.00 -10.84 -10.85
C LYS A 36 -12.55 -10.02 -9.64
N SER A 37 -11.45 -9.29 -9.75
CA SER A 37 -10.96 -8.41 -8.70
C SER A 37 -11.76 -7.11 -8.61
N LYS A 38 -12.31 -6.64 -9.74
CA LYS A 38 -12.99 -5.35 -9.87
C LYS A 38 -14.05 -5.07 -8.81
N GLY A 39 -13.90 -3.94 -8.13
CA GLY A 39 -14.76 -3.48 -7.03
C GLY A 39 -14.67 -4.34 -5.76
N ARG A 40 -13.76 -5.31 -5.71
CA ARG A 40 -13.61 -6.25 -4.59
C ARG A 40 -12.19 -6.19 -4.06
N LEU A 41 -11.27 -6.87 -4.74
CA LEU A 41 -9.88 -7.02 -4.30
C LEU A 41 -9.04 -5.77 -4.64
N ASP A 42 -9.50 -4.97 -5.59
CA ASP A 42 -8.94 -3.69 -6.03
C ASP A 42 -9.71 -2.47 -5.45
N SER A 43 -10.45 -2.67 -4.36
CA SER A 43 -11.18 -1.56 -3.72
C SER A 43 -10.19 -0.48 -3.21
N PRO A 44 -10.64 0.79 -3.09
CA PRO A 44 -9.82 1.86 -2.51
C PRO A 44 -9.21 1.49 -1.15
N LEU A 45 -9.96 0.78 -0.30
CA LEU A 45 -9.47 0.30 0.99
C LEU A 45 -8.32 -0.70 0.85
N HIS A 46 -8.39 -1.63 -0.11
CA HIS A 46 -7.34 -2.62 -0.35
C HIS A 46 -6.08 -1.98 -0.93
N MET A 47 -6.22 -1.01 -1.83
CA MET A 47 -5.10 -0.23 -2.34
C MET A 47 -4.46 0.63 -1.24
N ALA A 48 -5.27 1.29 -0.41
CA ALA A 48 -4.76 2.04 0.73
C ALA A 48 -4.03 1.13 1.73
N ALA A 49 -4.55 -0.07 2.00
CA ALA A 49 -3.89 -1.06 2.83
C ALA A 49 -2.52 -1.48 2.28
N TYR A 50 -2.42 -1.65 0.97
CA TYR A 50 -1.15 -1.93 0.30
C TYR A 50 -0.16 -0.77 0.42
N VAL A 51 -0.63 0.47 0.25
CA VAL A 51 0.20 1.68 0.37
C VAL A 51 0.73 1.87 1.80
N VAL A 52 -0.11 1.74 2.82
CA VAL A 52 0.30 1.97 4.22
C VAL A 52 1.01 0.78 4.85
N ASN A 53 1.19 -0.32 4.11
CA ASN A 53 1.93 -1.49 4.57
C ASN A 53 3.42 -1.32 4.21
N PRO A 54 4.27 -0.90 5.17
CA PRO A 54 5.71 -0.71 4.94
C PRO A 54 6.45 -1.92 4.39
N ASN A 55 5.97 -3.16 4.61
CA ASN A 55 6.58 -4.36 4.03
C ASN A 55 6.43 -4.40 2.50
N TYR A 56 5.38 -3.81 1.95
CA TYR A 56 5.27 -3.64 0.50
C TYR A 56 5.90 -2.32 0.09
N PHE A 57 5.55 -1.23 0.77
CA PHE A 57 5.87 0.11 0.32
C PHE A 57 7.38 0.42 0.34
N PHE A 58 8.13 -0.18 1.28
CA PHE A 58 9.55 0.11 1.42
C PHE A 58 10.47 -0.95 0.79
N ASN A 59 9.95 -2.13 0.41
CA ASN A 59 10.74 -3.27 -0.11
C ASN A 59 10.78 -3.37 -1.64
N GLY A 60 10.78 -2.25 -2.35
CA GLY A 60 10.93 -2.22 -3.80
C GLY A 60 11.04 -0.80 -4.34
N PRO A 61 11.25 -0.63 -5.65
CA PRO A 61 11.19 0.68 -6.29
C PRO A 61 9.80 1.29 -6.08
N THR A 62 9.72 2.50 -5.51
CA THR A 62 8.43 3.15 -5.24
C THR A 62 7.56 3.28 -6.50
N SER A 63 8.18 3.42 -7.68
CA SER A 63 7.49 3.49 -8.97
C SER A 63 6.75 2.21 -9.37
N SER A 64 7.17 1.03 -8.90
CA SER A 64 6.46 -0.24 -9.17
C SER A 64 5.32 -0.49 -8.18
N ILE A 65 5.41 0.12 -7.00
CA ILE A 65 4.43 0.00 -5.91
C ILE A 65 3.33 1.04 -6.10
N TYR A 66 3.68 2.32 -6.20
CA TYR A 66 2.77 3.46 -6.29
C TYR A 66 2.51 3.84 -7.75
N THR A 67 1.87 2.91 -8.47
CA THR A 67 1.45 3.11 -9.86
C THR A 67 0.31 4.14 -9.95
N SER A 68 -0.02 4.59 -11.16
CA SER A 68 -1.18 5.48 -11.39
C SER A 68 -2.49 4.91 -10.81
N GLU A 69 -2.70 3.59 -10.95
CA GLU A 69 -3.84 2.88 -10.39
C GLU A 69 -3.86 2.94 -8.85
N VAL A 70 -2.75 2.59 -8.20
CA VAL A 70 -2.65 2.59 -6.74
C VAL A 70 -2.77 4.01 -6.18
N SER A 71 -2.17 4.99 -6.84
CA SER A 71 -2.29 6.41 -6.48
C SER A 71 -3.73 6.89 -6.57
N SER A 72 -4.42 6.58 -7.67
CA SER A 72 -5.84 6.93 -7.85
C SER A 72 -6.74 6.26 -6.80
N GLY A 73 -6.47 4.99 -6.48
CA GLY A 73 -7.18 4.27 -5.42
C GLY A 73 -6.94 4.85 -4.03
N PHE A 74 -5.71 5.32 -3.74
CA PHE A 74 -5.40 5.98 -2.47
C PHE A 74 -6.07 7.35 -2.34
N CYS A 75 -6.12 8.14 -3.41
CA CYS A 75 -6.89 9.38 -3.45
C CYS A 75 -8.39 9.10 -3.24
N SER A 76 -8.95 8.13 -3.96
CA SER A 76 -10.35 7.71 -3.82
C SER A 76 -10.67 7.27 -2.39
N PHE A 77 -9.75 6.54 -1.75
CA PHE A 77 -9.89 6.15 -0.35
C PHE A 77 -9.93 7.36 0.58
N THR A 78 -9.08 8.37 0.33
CA THR A 78 -9.02 9.59 1.12
C THR A 78 -10.31 10.41 0.98
N GLU A 79 -10.84 10.53 -0.24
CA GLU A 79 -12.12 11.22 -0.52
C GLU A 79 -13.30 10.53 0.18
N ILE A 80 -13.33 9.19 0.21
CA ILE A 80 -14.34 8.41 0.95
C ILE A 80 -14.19 8.60 2.46
N LEU A 81 -12.95 8.66 2.96
CA LEU A 81 -12.66 8.77 4.38
C LEU A 81 -13.01 10.16 4.95
N TYR A 82 -12.77 11.21 4.16
CA TYR A 82 -13.02 12.61 4.53
C TYR A 82 -13.88 13.31 3.47
N PRO A 83 -15.18 12.99 3.36
CA PRO A 83 -16.05 13.61 2.38
C PRO A 83 -16.12 15.13 2.59
N ASP A 84 -15.93 15.89 1.52
CA ASP A 84 -16.03 17.35 1.47
C ASP A 84 -15.05 18.14 2.39
N ASP A 85 -14.07 17.48 3.02
CA ASP A 85 -13.05 18.12 3.85
C ASP A 85 -11.69 18.19 3.13
N LEU A 86 -11.55 19.17 2.25
CA LEU A 86 -10.33 19.36 1.45
C LEU A 86 -9.09 19.68 2.30
N ASP A 87 -9.28 20.31 3.46
CA ASP A 87 -8.17 20.66 4.36
C ASP A 87 -7.57 19.39 4.98
N ILE A 88 -8.40 18.47 5.47
CA ILE A 88 -7.94 17.18 5.99
C ILE A 88 -7.41 16.29 4.86
N GLN A 89 -8.04 16.28 3.68
CA GLN A 89 -7.52 15.54 2.52
C GLN A 89 -6.12 16.02 2.13
N ASN A 90 -5.89 17.35 2.06
CA ASN A 90 -4.59 17.93 1.78
C ASN A 90 -3.55 17.59 2.86
N LEU A 91 -3.93 17.70 4.14
CA LEU A 91 -3.06 17.29 5.25
C LEU A 91 -2.68 15.81 5.16
N PHE A 92 -3.64 14.94 4.86
CA PHE A 92 -3.44 13.50 4.80
C PHE A 92 -2.57 13.09 3.61
N VAL A 93 -2.88 13.56 2.40
CA VAL A 93 -2.24 13.11 1.15
C VAL A 93 -0.94 13.88 0.86
N ASN A 94 -0.96 15.20 0.98
CA ASN A 94 0.17 16.03 0.51
C ASN A 94 1.20 16.29 1.61
N ILE A 95 0.80 16.26 2.88
CA ILE A 95 1.70 16.55 4.00
C ILE A 95 2.14 15.25 4.68
N GLU A 96 1.20 14.52 5.28
CA GLU A 96 1.53 13.35 6.10
C GLU A 96 1.97 12.16 5.25
N PHE A 97 1.22 11.81 4.21
CA PHE A 97 1.62 10.78 3.28
C PHE A 97 2.90 11.17 2.52
N GLY A 98 3.12 12.46 2.21
CA GLY A 98 4.38 12.95 1.67
C GLY A 98 5.59 12.56 2.53
N LYS A 99 5.52 12.78 3.86
CA LYS A 99 6.58 12.36 4.79
C LYS A 99 6.83 10.86 4.76
N TYR A 100 5.76 10.06 4.77
CA TYR A 100 5.87 8.60 4.69
C TYR A 100 6.48 8.15 3.35
N PHE A 101 6.00 8.72 2.25
CA PHE A 101 6.42 8.43 0.88
C PHE A 101 7.91 8.69 0.69
N ASN A 102 8.37 9.85 1.16
CA ASN A 102 9.77 10.28 1.08
C ASN A 102 10.67 9.66 2.15
N LYS A 103 10.11 8.83 3.05
CA LYS A 103 10.81 8.24 4.20
C LYS A 103 11.46 9.32 5.09
N GLU A 104 10.76 10.42 5.30
CA GLU A 104 11.22 11.54 6.12
C GLU A 104 11.18 11.21 7.61
N GLY A 105 12.03 11.89 8.39
CA GLY A 105 12.07 11.78 9.85
C GLY A 105 12.23 10.35 10.34
N SER A 106 11.30 9.93 11.20
CA SER A 106 11.35 8.60 11.83
C SER A 106 11.18 7.42 10.86
N PHE A 107 10.56 7.63 9.70
CA PHE A 107 10.36 6.58 8.69
C PHE A 107 11.66 6.18 7.96
N GLY A 108 12.60 7.11 7.81
CA GLY A 108 13.89 6.88 7.14
C GLY A 108 14.97 6.31 8.06
N ARG A 109 14.67 6.07 9.33
CA ARG A 109 15.67 5.54 10.28
C ARG A 109 16.12 4.14 9.85
N PRO A 110 17.42 3.79 9.99
CA PRO A 110 17.92 2.48 9.59
C PRO A 110 17.16 1.30 10.22
N LEU A 111 16.74 1.44 11.48
CA LEU A 111 15.94 0.42 12.15
C LEU A 111 14.53 0.30 11.57
N ALA A 112 13.89 1.43 11.20
CA ALA A 112 12.57 1.42 10.59
C ALA A 112 12.60 0.63 9.26
N LEU A 113 13.63 0.88 8.43
CA LEU A 113 13.83 0.22 7.14
C LEU A 113 14.17 -1.27 7.29
N LYS A 114 15.12 -1.61 8.18
CA LYS A 114 15.56 -2.99 8.42
C LYS A 114 14.42 -3.89 8.91
N VAL A 115 13.51 -3.34 9.70
CA VAL A 115 12.38 -4.11 10.23
C VAL A 115 11.40 -4.43 9.10
N CYS A 116 11.22 -3.56 8.11
CA CYS A 116 10.36 -3.82 6.93
C CYS A 116 10.85 -4.98 6.06
N GLU A 117 12.17 -5.22 5.99
CA GLU A 117 12.75 -6.30 5.19
C GLU A 117 12.37 -7.70 5.70
N LYS A 118 11.97 -7.82 6.96
CA LYS A 118 11.63 -9.09 7.60
C LYS A 118 10.12 -9.22 7.78
N ASN A 119 9.49 -9.97 6.88
CA ASN A 119 8.11 -10.42 7.06
C ASN A 119 8.05 -11.63 8.00
N ASP A 120 8.54 -11.49 9.24
CA ASP A 120 8.46 -12.55 10.25
C ASP A 120 7.23 -12.37 11.16
N GLU A 121 6.92 -13.42 11.92
CA GLU A 121 5.77 -13.50 12.82
C GLU A 121 5.79 -12.44 13.96
N PHE A 122 6.94 -11.81 14.20
CA PHE A 122 7.13 -10.71 15.15
C PHE A 122 6.93 -9.33 14.53
N TYR A 123 6.76 -9.25 13.20
CA TYR A 123 6.49 -7.99 12.50
C TYR A 123 5.06 -7.52 12.70
N ASN A 124 4.86 -6.74 13.77
CA ASN A 124 3.61 -6.08 14.03
C ASN A 124 3.59 -4.70 13.34
N LEU A 125 2.89 -4.64 12.20
CA LEU A 125 2.62 -3.42 11.43
C LEU A 125 2.07 -2.26 12.27
N VAL A 126 1.23 -2.56 13.27
CA VAL A 126 0.66 -1.56 14.18
C VAL A 126 1.72 -1.00 15.12
N THR A 127 2.62 -1.85 15.60
CA THR A 127 3.78 -1.44 16.42
C THR A 127 4.75 -0.61 15.59
N TRP A 128 5.02 -0.99 14.34
CA TRP A 128 5.86 -0.20 13.43
C TRP A 128 5.30 1.21 13.25
N TRP A 129 4.01 1.33 12.93
CA TRP A 129 3.35 2.64 12.83
C TRP A 129 3.37 3.41 14.14
N THR A 130 3.24 2.73 15.28
CA THR A 130 3.32 3.36 16.60
C THR A 130 4.71 3.94 16.87
N ASN A 131 5.77 3.25 16.45
CA ASN A 131 7.16 3.66 16.69
C ASN A 131 7.64 4.76 15.73
N TYR A 132 7.20 4.74 14.47
CA TYR A 132 7.76 5.58 13.42
C TYR A 132 6.78 6.60 12.83
N GLY A 133 5.48 6.49 13.10
CA GLY A 133 4.43 7.33 12.53
C GLY A 133 4.04 8.57 13.34
N SER A 134 4.77 8.91 14.41
CA SER A 134 4.37 10.00 15.32
C SER A 134 4.30 11.38 14.68
N GLU A 135 5.03 11.60 13.58
CA GLU A 135 5.07 12.87 12.84
C GLU A 135 3.94 13.03 11.82
N THR A 136 3.06 12.02 11.74
CA THR A 136 1.93 11.89 10.81
C THR A 136 0.71 11.30 11.54
N PRO A 137 0.11 12.03 12.49
CA PRO A 137 -0.90 11.48 13.40
C PRO A 137 -2.18 10.98 12.70
N ASN A 138 -2.63 11.64 11.62
CA ASN A 138 -3.83 11.23 10.89
C ASN A 138 -3.57 9.94 10.09
N LEU A 139 -2.49 9.93 9.32
CA LEU A 139 -2.02 8.77 8.56
C LEU A 139 -1.72 7.59 9.48
N GLN A 140 -1.04 7.82 10.60
CA GLN A 140 -0.75 6.78 11.61
C GLN A 140 -2.04 6.17 12.15
N THR A 141 -3.03 6.98 12.49
CA THR A 141 -4.31 6.50 13.03
C THR A 141 -5.02 5.61 12.01
N ILE A 142 -5.10 6.07 10.76
CA ILE A 142 -5.79 5.36 9.69
C ILE A 142 -5.04 4.10 9.29
N ALA A 143 -3.71 4.17 9.14
CA ALA A 143 -2.89 3.01 8.83
C ALA A 143 -3.03 1.92 9.89
N LYS A 144 -2.98 2.27 11.18
CA LYS A 144 -3.20 1.30 12.27
C LYS A 144 -4.58 0.64 12.18
N ARG A 145 -5.65 1.39 11.86
CA ARG A 145 -7.00 0.84 11.69
C ARG A 145 -7.10 -0.12 10.51
N ILE A 146 -6.56 0.25 9.35
CA ILE A 146 -6.57 -0.60 8.15
C ILE A 146 -5.77 -1.89 8.40
N LEU A 147 -4.62 -1.79 9.06
CA LEU A 147 -3.70 -2.92 9.25
C LEU A 147 -4.11 -3.86 10.40
N LEU A 148 -5.12 -3.47 11.20
CA LEU A 148 -5.82 -4.32 12.17
C LEU A 148 -7.01 -5.08 11.55
N SER A 149 -7.51 -4.65 10.38
CA SER A 149 -8.60 -5.30 9.63
C SER A 149 -8.15 -6.45 8.74
#